data_AF-K2CW01-F1
#
_entry.id   AF-K2CW01-F1
#
_cell.length_a   1.000
_cell.length_b   1.000
_cell.length_c   1.000
_cell.angle_alpha   90.00
_cell.angle_beta   90.00
_cell.angle_gamma   90.00
#
_symmetry.space_group_name_H-M   'P 1'
#
loop_
_entity.id
_entity.type
_entity.pdbx_description
1 polymer ?
#
loop_
_entity_poly.entity_id
_entity_poly.type
_entity_poly.pdbx_seq_one_letter_code
_entity_poly.pdbx_strand_id
1 'polypeptide(L)'
;MTAFWHSVRHARPLAVGLNCALGAALMRPYIQELAKAAPDTFISCYPNAGLPNPMSDTGFDETPADTSRLLGEFAAEGLVNIVGGCCGTTPDHIGAIHDAVAPLAGRPLQRAYFYKEAA
;
A
#
# COMPACT_ATOMS: atom_id res chain seq x y z
N MET A 1 2.63 -12.91 4.32
CA MET A 1 2.87 -11.65 5.05
C MET A 1 2.97 -11.83 6.58
N THR A 2 2.26 -12.78 7.17
CA THR A 2 2.30 -13.08 8.62
C THR A 2 3.71 -13.31 9.19
N ALA A 3 4.49 -14.23 8.60
CA ALA A 3 5.85 -14.50 9.06
C ALA A 3 6.76 -13.25 9.00
N PHE A 4 6.64 -12.46 7.93
CA PHE A 4 7.35 -11.19 7.78
C PHE A 4 6.97 -10.19 8.87
N TRP A 5 5.67 -10.00 9.14
CA TRP A 5 5.27 -9.09 10.22
C TRP A 5 5.81 -9.54 11.59
N HIS A 6 5.71 -10.83 11.92
CA HIS A 6 6.23 -11.34 13.18
C HIS A 6 7.74 -11.19 13.33
N SER A 7 8.50 -11.25 12.23
CA SER A 7 9.95 -11.05 12.29
C SER A 7 10.33 -9.60 12.53
N VAL A 8 9.53 -8.61 12.07
CA VAL A 8 9.90 -7.18 12.16
C VAL A 8 9.15 -6.39 13.22
N ARG A 9 8.00 -6.87 13.72
CA ARG A 9 7.11 -6.12 14.62
C ARG A 9 7.77 -5.63 15.92
N HIS A 10 8.80 -6.32 16.39
CA HIS A 10 9.55 -5.96 17.58
C HIS A 10 10.24 -4.58 17.47
N ALA A 11 10.52 -4.12 16.24
CA ALA A 11 11.07 -2.79 15.98
C ALA A 11 10.06 -1.66 16.24
N ARG A 12 8.78 -1.98 16.46
CA ARG A 12 7.67 -1.01 16.62
C ARG A 12 7.66 0.06 15.52
N PRO A 13 7.64 -0.35 14.23
CA PRO A 13 7.69 0.60 13.13
C PRO A 13 6.41 1.46 13.10
N LEU A 14 6.57 2.72 12.67
CA LEU A 14 5.42 3.59 12.39
C LEU A 14 4.51 2.96 11.33
N ALA A 15 5.12 2.45 10.25
CA ALA A 15 4.42 1.80 9.15
C ALA A 15 5.22 0.61 8.61
N VAL A 16 4.51 -0.34 8.00
CA VAL A 16 5.06 -1.48 7.26
C VAL A 16 4.37 -1.58 5.91
N GLY A 17 5.06 -2.02 4.87
CA GLY A 17 4.44 -2.00 3.54
C GLY A 17 5.26 -2.65 2.45
N LEU A 18 4.79 -2.43 1.22
CA LEU A 18 5.39 -2.96 0.01
C LEU A 18 5.65 -1.83 -0.98
N ASN A 19 6.79 -1.90 -1.67
CA ASN A 19 7.12 -1.03 -2.77
C ASN A 19 7.75 -1.84 -3.92
N CYS A 20 7.62 -1.35 -5.15
CA CYS A 20 8.23 -1.94 -6.34
C CYS A 20 7.80 -3.39 -6.64
N ALA A 21 8.54 -4.08 -7.51
CA ALA A 21 8.35 -5.44 -8.02
C ALA A 21 7.04 -5.71 -8.77
N LEU A 22 5.92 -5.13 -8.36
CA LEU A 22 4.57 -5.42 -8.83
C LEU A 22 3.80 -4.13 -9.10
N GLY A 23 2.86 -4.20 -10.06
CA GLY A 23 1.79 -3.22 -10.19
C GLY A 23 0.72 -3.39 -9.11
N ALA A 24 -0.16 -2.41 -8.98
CA ALA A 24 -1.14 -2.37 -7.89
C ALA A 24 -2.06 -3.60 -7.88
N ALA A 25 -2.56 -4.03 -9.05
CA ALA A 25 -3.44 -5.18 -9.17
C ALA A 25 -2.84 -6.47 -8.56
N LEU A 26 -1.54 -6.69 -8.77
CA LEU A 26 -0.82 -7.87 -8.25
C LEU A 26 -0.39 -7.70 -6.79
N MET A 27 -0.25 -6.47 -6.30
CA MET A 27 0.05 -6.20 -4.88
C MET A 27 -1.15 -6.47 -3.96
N ARG A 28 -2.38 -6.32 -4.47
CA ARG A 28 -3.63 -6.42 -3.69
C ARG A 28 -3.68 -7.60 -2.69
N PRO A 29 -3.48 -8.87 -3.09
CA PRO A 29 -3.57 -9.99 -2.14
C PRO A 29 -2.53 -9.88 -1.01
N TYR A 30 -1.34 -9.36 -1.29
CA TYR A 30 -0.31 -9.20 -0.27
C TYR A 30 -0.63 -8.09 0.71
N ILE A 31 -1.21 -6.98 0.23
CA ILE A 31 -1.69 -5.89 1.10
C ILE A 31 -2.84 -6.38 1.98
N GLN A 32 -3.78 -7.15 1.45
CA GLN A 32 -4.87 -7.75 2.24
C GLN A 32 -4.33 -8.68 3.33
N GLU A 33 -3.37 -9.55 3.01
CA GLU A 33 -2.74 -10.43 3.99
C GLU A 33 -1.92 -9.66 5.02
N LEU A 34 -1.24 -8.58 4.64
CA LEU A 34 -0.52 -7.71 5.56
C LEU A 34 -1.49 -6.95 6.50
N ALA A 35 -2.62 -6.46 5.98
CA ALA A 35 -3.66 -5.78 6.75
C ALA A 35 -4.26 -6.66 7.84
N LYS A 36 -4.44 -7.96 7.55
CA LYS A 36 -4.86 -8.97 8.53
C LYS A 36 -3.77 -9.27 9.55
N ALA A 37 -2.51 -9.42 9.09
CA ALA A 37 -1.40 -9.79 9.96
C ALA A 37 -0.97 -8.66 10.91
N ALA A 38 -1.04 -7.41 10.47
CA ALA A 38 -0.49 -6.24 11.15
C ALA A 38 -1.58 -5.22 11.57
N PRO A 39 -2.56 -5.62 12.42
CA PRO A 39 -3.72 -4.79 12.78
C PRO A 39 -3.36 -3.51 13.56
N ASP A 40 -2.16 -3.48 14.14
CA ASP A 40 -1.68 -2.49 15.12
C ASP A 40 -0.66 -1.47 14.56
N THR A 41 -0.34 -1.51 13.27
CA THR A 41 0.58 -0.56 12.60
C THR A 41 0.01 -0.04 11.28
N PHE A 42 0.53 1.09 10.80
CA PHE A 42 0.10 1.69 9.54
C PHE A 42 0.64 0.91 8.34
N ILE A 43 -0.10 0.90 7.23
CA ILE A 43 0.30 0.18 6.01
C ILE A 43 0.61 1.14 4.87
N SER A 44 1.78 0.94 4.24
CA SER A 44 2.17 1.69 3.05
C SER A 44 2.18 0.84 1.77
N CYS A 45 1.78 1.42 0.63
CA CYS A 45 1.80 0.75 -0.67
C CYS A 45 2.30 1.69 -1.78
N TYR A 46 3.38 1.30 -2.46
CA TYR A 46 3.99 2.05 -3.56
C TYR A 46 4.23 1.13 -4.77
N PRO A 47 3.18 0.82 -5.55
CA PRO A 47 3.29 -0.06 -6.71
C PRO A 47 4.07 0.62 -7.86
N ASN A 48 4.58 -0.21 -8.77
CA ASN A 48 4.98 0.26 -10.09
C ASN A 48 3.74 0.66 -10.92
N ALA A 49 3.93 1.40 -12.01
CA ALA A 49 2.90 1.64 -13.02
C ALA A 49 2.67 0.37 -13.89
N GLY A 50 2.28 -0.72 -13.23
CA GLY A 50 2.17 -2.05 -13.84
C GLY A 50 3.47 -2.86 -13.77
N LEU A 51 3.52 -3.93 -14.56
CA LEU A 51 4.75 -4.71 -14.72
C LEU A 51 5.69 -4.02 -15.72
N PRO A 52 7.02 -4.19 -15.59
CA PRO A 52 7.96 -3.70 -16.60
C PRO A 52 7.62 -4.30 -17.97
N ASN A 53 7.44 -3.43 -18.95
CA ASN A 53 7.16 -3.79 -20.34
C ASN A 53 8.18 -3.10 -21.28
N PRO A 54 9.16 -3.83 -21.85
CA PRO A 54 10.15 -3.24 -22.74
C PRO A 54 9.57 -2.77 -24.08
N MET A 55 8.33 -3.15 -24.41
CA MET A 55 7.63 -2.71 -25.62
C MET A 55 6.83 -1.41 -25.40
N SER A 56 6.67 -0.95 -24.15
CA SER A 56 6.05 0.33 -23.84
C SER A 56 7.05 1.48 -24.02
N ASP A 57 6.59 2.60 -24.55
CA ASP A 57 7.39 3.83 -24.71
C ASP A 57 7.97 4.33 -23.37
N THR A 58 7.29 4.08 -22.25
CA THR A 58 7.72 4.50 -20.90
C THR A 58 8.41 3.37 -20.12
N GLY A 59 8.43 2.15 -20.67
CA GLY A 59 8.83 0.93 -19.97
C GLY A 59 7.75 0.33 -19.07
N PHE A 60 6.57 0.96 -18.97
CA PHE A 60 5.45 0.60 -18.11
C PHE A 60 4.10 0.91 -18.79
N ASP A 61 3.08 0.10 -18.54
CA ASP A 61 1.80 0.21 -19.29
C ASP A 61 0.70 0.97 -18.55
N GLU A 62 0.73 1.01 -17.21
CA GLU A 62 -0.35 1.65 -16.46
C GLU A 62 -0.27 3.18 -16.58
N THR A 63 -1.42 3.79 -16.81
CA THR A 63 -1.58 5.24 -16.84
C THR A 63 -1.83 5.80 -15.42
N PRO A 64 -1.76 7.13 -15.23
CA PRO A 64 -2.19 7.75 -13.97
C PRO A 64 -3.58 7.30 -13.50
N ALA A 65 -4.53 7.11 -14.43
CA ALA A 65 -5.89 6.68 -14.11
C ALA A 65 -5.94 5.22 -13.63
N ASP A 66 -5.12 4.33 -14.19
CA ASP A 66 -5.10 2.91 -13.81
C ASP A 66 -4.56 2.73 -12.39
N THR A 67 -3.37 3.28 -12.13
CA THR A 67 -2.70 3.14 -10.82
C THR A 67 -3.50 3.85 -9.72
N SER A 68 -4.03 5.05 -9.97
CA SER A 68 -4.82 5.80 -8.99
C SER A 68 -6.13 5.13 -8.65
N ARG A 69 -6.86 4.57 -9.62
CA ARG A 69 -8.09 3.81 -9.37
C ARG A 69 -7.83 2.64 -8.43
N LEU A 70 -6.80 1.84 -8.71
CA LEU A 70 -6.46 0.66 -7.90
C LEU A 70 -6.06 1.04 -6.48
N LEU A 71 -5.25 2.08 -6.30
CA LEU A 71 -4.90 2.59 -4.97
C LEU A 71 -6.09 3.24 -4.24
N GLY A 72 -7.00 3.88 -4.98
CA GLY A 72 -8.27 4.40 -4.47
C GLY A 72 -9.15 3.28 -3.90
N GLU A 73 -9.25 2.15 -4.60
CA GLU A 73 -9.96 0.97 -4.09
C GLU A 73 -9.31 0.43 -2.79
N PHE A 74 -7.98 0.40 -2.70
CA PHE A 74 -7.28 -0.06 -1.48
C PHE A 74 -7.60 0.86 -0.29
N ALA A 75 -7.62 2.16 -0.51
CA ALA A 75 -7.99 3.14 0.51
C ALA A 75 -9.47 3.01 0.90
N ALA A 76 -10.38 2.85 -0.07
CA ALA A 76 -11.80 2.70 0.18
C ALA A 76 -12.14 1.42 0.96
N GLU A 77 -11.39 0.35 0.74
CA GLU A 77 -11.48 -0.91 1.50
C GLU A 77 -10.76 -0.85 2.86
N GLY A 78 -10.14 0.28 3.20
CA GLY A 78 -9.44 0.45 4.47
C GLY A 78 -8.21 -0.46 4.60
N LEU A 79 -7.49 -0.70 3.51
CA LEU A 79 -6.31 -1.57 3.51
C LEU A 79 -5.00 -0.82 3.77
N VAL A 80 -4.94 0.46 3.43
CA VAL A 80 -3.71 1.27 3.43
C VAL A 80 -3.88 2.58 4.20
N ASN A 81 -2.75 3.15 4.60
CA ASN A 81 -2.65 4.44 5.28
C ASN A 81 -1.78 5.43 4.50
N ILE A 82 -0.78 4.92 3.78
CA ILE A 82 0.17 5.73 3.04
C ILE A 82 0.27 5.12 1.64
N VAL A 83 0.10 5.94 0.61
CA VAL A 83 0.17 5.49 -0.79
C VAL A 83 1.06 6.41 -1.60
N GLY A 84 1.59 5.88 -2.69
CA GLY A 84 2.32 6.63 -3.69
C GLY A 84 2.70 5.73 -4.86
N GLY A 85 3.80 6.04 -5.53
CA GLY A 85 4.27 5.29 -6.69
C GLY A 85 5.74 4.88 -6.60
N CYS A 86 6.11 3.87 -7.39
CA CYS A 86 7.48 3.43 -7.58
C CYS A 86 7.88 3.53 -9.07
N CYS A 87 8.49 2.49 -9.67
CA CYS A 87 8.97 2.57 -11.05
C CYS A 87 7.81 2.79 -12.04
N GLY A 88 8.04 3.63 -13.04
CA GLY A 88 7.04 4.01 -14.06
C GLY A 88 6.05 5.08 -13.61
N THR A 89 5.93 5.36 -12.31
CA THR A 89 5.06 6.44 -11.83
C THR A 89 5.69 7.81 -12.05
N THR A 90 4.86 8.81 -12.34
CA THR A 90 5.25 10.19 -12.66
C THR A 90 4.51 11.17 -11.74
N PRO A 91 4.84 12.48 -11.75
CA PRO A 91 4.05 13.48 -11.02
C PRO A 91 2.55 13.44 -11.33
N ASP A 92 2.17 13.15 -12.59
CA ASP A 92 0.76 12.99 -12.97
C ASP A 92 0.11 11.79 -12.28
N HIS A 93 0.85 10.70 -12.09
CA HIS A 93 0.37 9.57 -11.28
C HIS A 93 0.16 9.98 -9.83
N ILE A 94 1.11 10.72 -9.25
CA ILE A 94 0.99 11.17 -7.85
C ILE A 94 -0.21 12.12 -7.67
N GLY A 95 -0.45 13.03 -8.62
CA GLY A 95 -1.64 13.89 -8.63
C GLY A 95 -2.93 13.08 -8.69
N ALA A 96 -3.02 12.12 -9.62
CA ALA A 96 -4.19 11.25 -9.73
C ALA A 96 -4.40 10.39 -8.48
N ILE A 97 -3.34 9.86 -7.89
CA ILE A 97 -3.40 9.10 -6.63
C ILE A 97 -3.93 9.98 -5.50
N HIS A 98 -3.41 11.21 -5.36
CA HIS A 98 -3.91 12.17 -4.38
C HIS A 98 -5.41 12.38 -4.53
N ASP A 99 -5.88 12.70 -5.73
CA ASP A 99 -7.30 13.01 -5.97
C ASP A 99 -8.20 11.80 -5.67
N ALA A 100 -7.73 10.59 -5.96
CA ALA A 100 -8.45 9.35 -5.69
C ALA A 100 -8.57 9.04 -4.19
N VAL A 101 -7.56 9.37 -3.37
CA VAL A 101 -7.51 8.97 -1.94
C VAL A 101 -7.82 10.10 -0.96
N ALA A 102 -7.68 11.36 -1.35
CA ALA A 102 -7.95 12.52 -0.50
C ALA A 102 -9.34 12.53 0.19
N PRO A 103 -10.45 12.08 -0.44
CA PRO A 103 -11.74 12.06 0.23
C PRO A 103 -11.94 10.86 1.17
N LEU A 104 -10.98 9.93 1.23
CA LEU A 104 -11.11 8.66 1.95
C LEU A 104 -10.36 8.69 3.29
N ALA A 105 -10.91 8.00 4.28
CA ALA A 105 -10.24 7.79 5.54
C ALA A 105 -9.14 6.73 5.40
N GLY A 106 -7.99 6.96 6.03
CA GLY A 106 -6.97 5.92 6.16
C GLY A 106 -7.45 4.74 7.02
N ARG A 107 -6.87 3.56 6.78
CA ARG A 107 -7.15 2.34 7.55
C ARG A 107 -7.10 2.59 9.07
N PRO A 108 -8.14 2.21 9.84
CA PRO A 108 -8.11 2.33 11.30
C PRO A 108 -7.12 1.32 11.91
N LEU A 109 -6.41 1.73 12.96
CA LEU A 109 -5.56 0.83 13.72
C LEU A 109 -6.33 0.19 14.88
N GLN A 110 -6.19 -1.12 15.02
CA GLN A 110 -6.63 -1.84 16.21
C GLN A 110 -5.49 -1.81 17.23
N ARG A 111 -5.41 -0.72 18.00
CA ARG A 111 -4.48 -0.64 19.13
C ARG A 111 -4.97 -1.55 20.26
N ALA A 112 -4.58 -2.81 20.22
CA ALA A 112 -4.60 -3.63 21.42
C ALA A 112 -3.46 -3.14 22.32
N TYR A 113 -3.80 -2.58 23.49
CA TYR A 113 -2.81 -2.31 24.53
C TYR A 113 -2.07 -3.61 24.85
N PHE A 114 -0.76 -3.61 24.67
CA PHE A 114 0.02 -4.84 24.51
C PHE A 114 0.23 -5.66 25.79
N TYR A 115 -0.34 -5.25 26.92
CA TYR A 115 -0.58 -6.07 28.10
C TYR A 115 -1.78 -5.50 28.85
N LYS A 116 -2.95 -6.14 28.79
CA LYS A 116 -4.06 -5.79 29.69
C LYS A 116 -3.79 -6.23 31.14
N GLU A 117 -2.87 -7.17 31.35
CA GLU A 117 -2.58 -7.79 32.66
C GLU A 117 -1.40 -7.15 33.41
N ALA A 118 -0.76 -6.12 32.86
CA ALA A 118 0.37 -5.43 33.49
C ALA A 118 0.07 -3.95 33.81
N ALA A 119 -1.21 -3.57 33.84
CA ALA A 119 -1.69 -2.24 34.22
C ALA A 119 -2.43 -2.30 35.56
#